data_AF-A0A5F8H0F5-F1
#
_entry.id   AF-A0A5F8H0F5-F1
#
_cell.length_a   1.000
_cell.length_b   1.000
_cell.length_c   1.000
_cell.angle_alpha   90.00
_cell.angle_beta   90.00
_cell.angle_gamma   90.00
#
_symmetry.space_group_name_H-M   'P 1'
#
loop_
_entity.id
_entity.type
_entity.pdbx_description
1 polymer ?
#
loop_
_entity_poly.entity_id
_entity_poly.type
_entity_poly.pdbx_seq_one_letter_code
_entity_poly.pdbx_strand_id
1 'polypeptide(L)' 'MNGKSLLLFAAMRGHLGSYLLSPGVRVKLVSAGFQTAEELLELKPSELSRDVGNL' A
#
# COMPACT_ATOMS: atom_id res chain seq x y z
N MET A 1 23.26 -9.62 -0.78
CA MET A 1 22.00 -8.88 -0.54
C MET A 1 22.12 -8.13 0.79
N ASN A 2 21.85 -6.82 0.81
CA ASN A 2 21.94 -6.00 2.03
C ASN A 2 20.66 -6.13 2.87
N GLY A 3 20.77 -6.14 4.21
CA GLY A 3 19.62 -6.31 5.12
C GLY A 3 18.49 -5.27 4.96
N LYS A 4 18.82 -4.08 4.45
CA LYS A 4 17.83 -3.03 4.12
C LYS A 4 16.91 -3.44 2.95
N SER A 5 17.45 -4.15 1.95
CA SER A 5 16.64 -4.67 0.85
C SER A 5 15.70 -5.77 1.33
N LEU A 6 16.16 -6.66 2.22
CA LEU A 6 15.32 -7.72 2.78
C LEU A 6 14.13 -7.17 3.58
N LEU A 7 14.34 -6.11 4.37
CA LEU A 7 13.27 -5.43 5.09
C LEU A 7 12.26 -4.75 4.15
N LEU A 8 12.73 -4.18 3.04
CA LEU A 8 11.84 -3.58 2.03
C LEU A 8 10.97 -4.65 1.36
N PHE A 9 11.54 -5.80 0.98
CA PHE A 9 10.79 -6.92 0.42
C PHE A 9 9.83 -7.55 1.43
N ALA A 10 10.24 -7.65 2.71
CA ALA A 10 9.39 -8.14 3.77
C ALA A 10 8.22 -7.20 4.08
N ALA A 11 8.45 -5.89 4.01
CA ALA A 11 7.38 -4.90 4.11
C ALA A 11 6.42 -5.04 2.92
N MET A 12 6.95 -5.04 1.69
CA MET A 12 6.17 -5.06 0.43
C MET A 12 5.14 -6.20 0.36
N ARG A 13 5.49 -7.39 0.83
CA ARG A 13 4.55 -8.54 0.89
C ARG A 13 3.61 -8.51 2.10
N GLY A 14 3.72 -7.48 2.94
CA GLY A 14 2.94 -7.30 4.15
C GLY A 14 1.54 -6.76 3.87
N HIS A 15 0.58 -7.22 4.65
CA HIS A 15 -0.79 -6.70 4.64
C HIS A 15 -0.78 -5.21 5.01
N LEU A 16 -1.65 -4.40 4.39
CA LEU A 16 -1.82 -2.97 4.72
C LEU A 16 -2.15 -2.75 6.20
N GLY A 17 -2.73 -3.77 6.85
CA GLY A 17 -2.89 -3.93 8.30
C GLY A 17 -1.62 -3.69 9.12
N SER A 18 -0.48 -4.17 8.63
CA SER A 18 0.81 -4.14 9.32
C SER A 18 1.54 -2.80 9.20
N TYR A 19 1.07 -1.93 8.31
CA TYR A 19 1.63 -0.60 8.14
C TYR A 19 0.94 0.41 9.05
N LEU A 20 1.73 1.38 9.55
CA LEU A 20 1.22 2.56 10.26
C LEU A 20 0.61 3.56 9.27
N LEU A 21 -0.46 3.14 8.59
CA LEU A 21 -1.29 4.01 7.76
C LEU A 21 -2.38 4.64 8.60
N SER A 22 -2.65 5.92 8.34
CA SER A 22 -3.81 6.62 8.90
C SER A 22 -5.09 5.81 8.61
N PRO A 23 -6.02 5.70 9.58
CA PRO A 23 -7.22 4.87 9.42
C PRO A 23 -8.01 5.15 8.13
N GLY A 24 -8.18 6.43 7.76
CA GLY A 24 -8.89 6.82 6.53
C GLY A 24 -8.17 6.37 5.25
N VAL A 25 -6.83 6.37 5.24
CA VAL A 25 -6.04 5.88 4.11
C VAL A 25 -6.18 4.36 3.98
N ARG A 26 -6.13 3.64 5.11
CA ARG A 26 -6.34 2.19 5.13
C ARG A 26 -7.71 1.79 4.62
N VAL A 27 -8.77 2.49 5.06
CA VAL A 27 -10.13 2.26 4.59
C VAL A 27 -10.25 2.51 3.10
N LYS A 28 -9.69 3.61 2.57
CA LYS A 28 -9.71 3.90 1.13
C LYS A 28 -9.01 2.82 0.31
N LEU A 29 -7.84 2.36 0.73
CA LEU A 29 -7.09 1.32 0.02
C LEU A 29 -7.82 -0.02 0.05
N VAL A 30 -8.35 -0.43 1.21
CA VAL A 30 -9.14 -1.67 1.34
C VAL A 30 -10.44 -1.61 0.52
N SER A 31 -11.14 -0.47 0.54
CA SER A 31 -12.35 -0.27 -0.28
C SER A 31 -12.06 -0.25 -1.79
N ALA A 32 -10.86 0.15 -2.19
CA ALA A 32 -10.39 0.06 -3.57
C ALA A 32 -9.89 -1.36 -3.95
N GLY A 33 -9.96 -2.32 -3.02
CA GLY A 33 -9.61 -3.73 -3.26
C GLY A 33 -8.17 -4.10 -2.90
N PHE A 34 -7.37 -3.17 -2.38
CA PHE A 34 -5.98 -3.42 -2.01
C PHE A 34 -5.89 -4.04 -0.62
N GLN A 35 -5.11 -5.12 -0.51
CA GLN A 35 -4.88 -5.84 0.74
C GLN A 35 -3.41 -5.79 1.15
N THR A 36 -2.49 -5.66 0.20
CA THR A 36 -1.04 -5.68 0.44
C THR A 36 -0.35 -4.46 -0.15
N ALA A 37 0.86 -4.18 0.34
CA ALA A 37 1.67 -3.08 -0.22
C ALA A 37 2.25 -3.40 -1.61
N GLU A 38 2.42 -4.67 -1.95
CA GLU A 38 2.88 -5.14 -3.26
C GLU A 38 1.92 -4.72 -4.37
N GLU A 39 0.61 -4.89 -4.15
CA GLU A 39 -0.44 -4.44 -5.08
C GLU A 39 -0.41 -2.92 -5.32
N LEU A 40 0.07 -2.15 -4.34
CA LEU A 40 0.25 -0.70 -4.49
C LEU A 40 1.54 -0.32 -5.21
N LEU A 41 2.58 -1.16 -5.12
CA LEU A 41 3.88 -0.90 -5.75
C LEU A 41 3.84 -1.07 -7.27
N GLU A 42 2.92 -1.89 -7.79
CA GLU A 42 2.70 -2.04 -9.23
C GLU A 42 1.90 -0.88 -9.84
N LEU A 43 1.27 -0.04 -9.00
CA LEU A 43 0.47 1.08 -9.45
C LEU A 43 1.28 2.36 -9.56
N LYS A 44 1.01 3.12 -10.62
CA LYS A 44 1.56 4.46 -10.75
C LYS A 44 0.81 5.39 -9.79
N PRO A 45 1.47 6.40 -9.18
CA PRO A 45 0.82 7.38 -8.31
C PRO A 45 -0.39 8.07 -8.95
N SER A 46 -0.39 8.24 -10.28
CA SER A 46 -1.50 8.79 -11.06
C SER A 46 -2.77 7.93 -11.04
N GLU A 47 -2.64 6.61 -10.90
CA GLU A 47 -3.78 5.68 -10.85
C GLU A 47 -4.37 5.65 -9.44
N LEU A 48 -3.52 5.68 -8.41
CA LEU A 48 -3.91 5.84 -7.01
C LEU A 48 -4.62 7.18 -6.73
N SER A 49 -4.20 8.27 -7.37
CA SER A 49 -4.79 9.60 -7.19
C SER A 49 -6.25 9.69 -7.65
N ARG A 50 -6.70 8.85 -8.60
CA ARG A 50 -8.11 8.84 -9.06
C ARG A 50 -9.05 8.19 -8.07
N ASP A 51 -8.62 7.12 -7.41
CA ASP A 51 -9.45 6.39 -6.43
C ASP A 51 -9.50 7.06 -5.05
N VAL A 52 -8.46 7.81 -4.67
CA VAL A 52 -8.36 8.43 -3.33
C VAL A 52 -9.03 9.81 -3.27
N GLY A 53 -9.24 10.48 -4.41
CA GLY A 53 -9.59 11.90 -4.51
C GLY A 53 -11.08 12.29 -4.48
N ASN A 54 -12.04 11.36 -4.47
CA ASN A 54 -13.47 11.66 -4.60
C ASN A 54 -14.37 11.18 -3.44
N LEU A 55 -13.88 11.28 -2.19
CA LEU A 55 -14.74 11.21 -0.99
C LEU A 55 -14.73 12.56 -0.27
#